data_AF-A0A3M2EBF0-F1
#
_entry.id   AF-A0A3M2EBF0-F1
#
_cell.length_a   1.000
_cell.length_b   1.000
_cell.length_c   1.000
_cell.angle_alpha   90.00
_cell.angle_beta   90.00
_cell.angle_gamma   90.00
#
_symmetry.space_group_name_H-M   'P 1'
#
loop_
_entity.id
_entity.type
_entity.pdbx_description
1 polymer ?
#
loop_
_entity_poly.entity_id
_entity_poly.type
_entity_poly.pdbx_seq_one_letter_code
_entity_poly.pdbx_strand_id
1 'polypeptide(L)'
;IASLNLYARRDPTGALAMLVLLFSLAGVPPLVGFFGKFYVLVAAVDAGLVWLAVAGVIASVIAAFYYLRIVYYMYFGQEGEGLDGRQPLVLWTSLVASAAIMVIGVINLFGVDDIALAAAQSLVN
;
A
#
# COMPACT_ATOMS: atom_id res chain seq x y z
N ILE A 1 15.02 1.66 -10.23
CA ILE A 1 14.21 2.83 -9.79
C ILE A 1 14.40 4.02 -10.73
N ALA A 2 15.62 4.33 -11.20
CA ALA A 2 15.84 5.42 -12.16
C ALA A 2 15.03 5.28 -13.47
N SER A 3 14.81 4.05 -13.95
CA SER A 3 13.95 3.78 -15.11
C SER A 3 12.47 4.12 -14.92
N LEU A 4 12.02 4.33 -13.67
CA LEU A 4 10.66 4.78 -13.36
C LEU A 4 10.49 6.29 -13.51
N ASN A 5 11.56 7.03 -13.81
CA ASN A 5 11.52 8.47 -13.93
C ASN A 5 10.42 8.93 -14.90
N LEU A 6 9.58 9.85 -14.41
CA LEU A 6 8.50 10.46 -15.19
C LEU A 6 7.51 9.46 -15.81
N TYR A 7 7.36 8.28 -15.22
CA TYR A 7 6.39 7.27 -15.64
C TYR A 7 4.97 7.85 -15.77
N ALA A 8 4.59 8.77 -14.88
CA ALA A 8 3.28 9.43 -14.90
C ALA A 8 3.03 10.26 -16.18
N ARG A 9 4.07 10.73 -16.87
CA ARG A 9 3.93 11.44 -18.17
C ARG A 9 3.61 10.48 -19.31
N ARG A 10 4.07 9.24 -19.22
CA ARG A 10 3.89 8.21 -20.27
C ARG A 10 2.58 7.45 -20.09
N ASP A 11 2.29 7.03 -18.87
CA ASP A 11 1.07 6.30 -18.50
C ASP A 11 0.52 6.83 -17.16
N PRO A 12 -0.27 7.91 -17.19
CA PRO A 12 -0.79 8.53 -15.97
C PRO A 12 -1.71 7.58 -15.19
N THR A 13 -2.47 6.73 -15.88
CA THR A 13 -3.39 5.79 -15.23
C THR A 13 -2.64 4.67 -14.53
N GLY A 14 -1.64 4.06 -15.19
CA GLY A 14 -0.78 3.06 -14.55
C GLY A 14 0.03 3.65 -13.39
N ALA A 15 0.50 4.89 -13.52
CA ALA A 15 1.21 5.58 -12.45
C ALA A 15 0.31 5.86 -11.24
N LEU A 16 -0.96 6.21 -11.45
CA LEU A 16 -1.94 6.40 -10.39
C LEU A 16 -2.31 5.07 -9.72
N ALA A 17 -2.51 4.01 -10.51
CA ALA A 17 -2.78 2.67 -9.98
C ALA A 17 -1.63 2.20 -9.08
N MET A 18 -0.38 2.34 -9.53
CA MET A 18 0.79 1.98 -8.74
C MET A 18 0.95 2.86 -7.49
N LEU A 19 0.63 4.16 -7.56
CA LEU A 19 0.62 5.06 -6.40
C LEU A 19 -0.35 4.56 -5.32
N VAL A 20 -1.58 4.22 -5.70
CA VAL A 20 -2.60 3.70 -4.77
C VAL A 20 -2.10 2.42 -4.08
N LEU A 21 -1.54 1.48 -4.85
CA LEU A 21 -1.04 0.22 -4.29
C LEU A 21 0.14 0.45 -3.34
N LEU A 22 1.10 1.31 -3.69
CA LEU A 22 2.24 1.65 -2.84
C LEU A 22 1.83 2.38 -1.57
N PHE A 23 0.87 3.29 -1.64
CA PHE A 23 0.35 3.97 -0.46
C PHE A 23 -0.42 3.00 0.44
N SER A 24 -1.14 2.04 -0.15
CA SER A 24 -1.81 1.00 0.63
C SER A 24 -0.80 0.11 1.34
N LEU A 25 0.30 -0.24 0.67
CA LEU A 25 1.39 -1.02 1.27
C LEU A 25 2.14 -0.24 2.36
N ALA A 26 2.36 1.06 2.16
CA ALA A 26 2.86 1.96 3.20
C ALA A 26 1.88 2.08 4.40
N GLY A 27 0.61 1.75 4.18
CA GLY A 27 -0.48 1.94 5.12
C GLY A 27 -0.71 3.43 5.42
N VAL A 28 -0.82 4.25 4.38
CA VAL A 28 -1.24 5.65 4.54
C VAL A 28 -2.76 5.68 4.80
N PRO A 29 -3.24 6.33 5.87
CA PRO A 29 -4.69 6.55 6.04
C PRO A 29 -5.21 7.35 4.83
N PRO A 30 -6.29 6.96 4.13
CA PRO A 30 -7.40 6.05 4.49
C PRO A 30 -7.36 4.67 3.80
N LEU A 31 -6.19 4.18 3.36
CA LEU A 31 -6.13 2.96 2.52
C LEU A 31 -6.26 1.67 3.33
N VAL A 32 -6.73 0.61 2.66
CA VAL A 32 -6.96 -0.74 3.24
C VAL A 32 -5.78 -1.24 4.07
N GLY A 33 -4.54 -1.11 3.58
CA GLY A 33 -3.36 -1.60 4.31
C GLY A 33 -3.05 -0.86 5.61
N PHE A 34 -3.64 0.32 5.85
CA PHE A 34 -3.54 1.00 7.15
C PHE A 34 -4.29 0.24 8.25
N PHE A 35 -5.50 -0.26 7.97
CA PHE A 35 -6.32 -0.94 8.97
C PHE A 35 -5.67 -2.22 9.49
N GLY A 36 -5.01 -2.98 8.62
CA GLY A 36 -4.29 -4.20 9.01
C GLY A 36 -3.21 -3.94 10.07
N LYS A 37 -2.35 -2.93 9.87
CA LYS A 37 -1.36 -2.58 10.89
C LYS A 37 -1.98 -1.87 12.10
N PHE A 38 -3.02 -1.07 11.90
CA PHE A 38 -3.68 -0.33 12.97
C PHE A 38 -4.27 -1.28 14.02
N TYR A 39 -5.01 -2.32 13.60
CA TYR A 39 -5.56 -3.30 14.53
C TYR A 39 -4.49 -4.05 15.31
N VAL A 40 -3.37 -4.41 14.68
CA VAL A 40 -2.24 -5.06 15.38
C VAL A 40 -1.59 -4.11 16.40
N LEU A 41 -1.43 -2.83 16.06
CA LEU A 41 -0.87 -1.84 16.96
C LEU A 41 -1.78 -1.55 18.15
N VAL A 42 -3.10 -1.44 17.93
CA VAL A 42 -4.09 -1.29 19.01
C VAL A 42 -4.08 -2.50 19.92
N ALA A 43 -4.09 -3.72 19.36
CA ALA A 43 -4.00 -4.94 20.16
C ALA A 43 -2.72 -5.02 21.00
N ALA A 44 -1.59 -4.54 20.48
CA ALA A 44 -0.34 -4.46 21.25
C ALA A 44 -0.44 -3.45 22.41
N VAL A 45 -1.08 -2.30 22.21
CA VAL A 45 -1.30 -1.31 23.27
C VAL A 45 -2.24 -1.86 24.34
N ASP A 46 -3.35 -2.48 23.95
CA ASP A 46 -4.34 -3.07 24.86
C ASP A 46 -3.73 -4.22 25.68
N ALA A 47 -2.76 -4.95 25.11
CA ALA A 47 -1.99 -5.97 25.80
C ALA A 47 -0.86 -5.41 26.71
N GLY A 48 -0.74 -4.09 26.83
CA GLY A 48 0.33 -3.43 27.61
C GLY A 48 1.72 -3.44 26.95
N LEU A 49 1.82 -3.89 25.70
CA LEU A 49 3.06 -4.02 24.92
C LEU A 49 3.38 -2.74 24.14
N VAL A 50 3.30 -1.59 24.80
CA VAL A 50 3.44 -0.27 24.16
C VAL A 50 4.77 -0.12 23.41
N TRP A 51 5.86 -0.69 23.94
CA TRP A 51 7.15 -0.70 23.25
C TRP A 51 7.10 -1.36 21.86
N LEU A 52 6.37 -2.48 21.72
CA LEU A 52 6.19 -3.15 20.43
C LEU A 52 5.33 -2.31 19.48
N ALA A 53 4.32 -1.62 20.00
CA ALA A 53 3.53 -0.69 19.19
C ALA A 53 4.41 0.45 18.65
N VAL A 54 5.27 1.04 19.48
CA VAL A 54 6.23 2.08 19.06
C VAL A 54 7.20 1.53 18.01
N ALA A 55 7.78 0.35 18.24
CA ALA A 55 8.67 -0.29 17.27
C ALA A 55 7.96 -0.56 15.93
N GLY A 56 6.71 -0.99 15.96
CA GLY A 56 5.87 -1.21 14.78
C GLY A 56 5.60 0.08 13.99
N VAL A 57 5.32 1.19 14.69
CA VAL A 57 5.15 2.51 14.06
C VAL A 57 6.46 2.96 13.39
N ILE A 58 7.60 2.81 14.06
CA ILE A 58 8.92 3.15 13.48
C ILE A 58 9.19 2.30 12.22
N ALA A 59 8.95 0.99 12.28
CA ALA A 59 9.09 0.10 11.14
C ALA A 59 8.19 0.54 9.98
N SER A 60 6.96 0.97 10.27
CA SER A 60 6.04 1.51 9.26
C SER A 60 6.55 2.80 8.62
N VAL A 61 7.18 3.70 9.38
CA VAL A 61 7.76 4.95 8.84
C VAL A 61 8.94 4.64 7.92
N ILE A 62 9.80 3.68 8.32
CA ILE A 62 10.91 3.22 7.49
C ILE A 62 10.39 2.64 6.18
N ALA A 63 9.38 1.76 6.23
CA ALA A 63 8.76 1.19 5.04
C ALA A 63 8.15 2.28 4.12
N ALA A 64 7.43 3.24 4.71
CA ALA A 64 6.84 4.35 3.98
C ALA A 64 7.89 5.17 3.21
N PHE A 65 9.08 5.40 3.79
CA PHE A 65 10.17 6.09 3.08
C PHE A 65 10.56 5.38 1.77
N TYR A 66 10.71 4.05 1.79
CA TYR A 66 11.06 3.29 0.59
C TYR A 66 9.96 3.36 -0.48
N TYR A 67 8.69 3.31 -0.08
CA TYR A 67 7.57 3.37 -1.03
C TYR A 67 7.38 4.78 -1.61
N LEU A 68 7.45 5.82 -0.78
CA LEU A 68 7.36 7.21 -1.22
C LEU A 68 8.51 7.59 -2.17
N ARG A 69 9.71 7.02 -1.96
CA ARG A 69 10.83 7.20 -2.87
C ARG A 69 10.51 6.69 -4.28
N ILE A 70 9.81 5.57 -4.41
CA ILE A 70 9.39 5.04 -5.73
C ILE A 70 8.40 6.01 -6.39
N VAL A 71 7.39 6.47 -5.64
CA VAL A 71 6.40 7.44 -6.13
C VAL A 71 7.07 8.74 -6.54
N TYR A 72 8.07 9.20 -5.79
CA TYR A 72 8.84 10.39 -6.14
C TYR A 72 9.46 10.29 -7.53
N TYR A 73 10.16 9.19 -7.86
CA TYR A 73 10.74 9.04 -9.19
C TYR A 73 9.67 8.99 -10.30
N MET A 74 8.53 8.33 -10.06
CA MET A 74 7.44 8.24 -11.05
C MET A 74 6.84 9.59 -11.45
N TYR A 75 6.75 10.55 -10.52
CA TYR A 75 6.08 11.84 -10.74
C TYR A 75 7.05 13.02 -10.88
N PHE A 76 8.18 12.99 -10.16
CA PHE A 76 9.14 14.09 -10.01
C PHE A 76 10.59 13.68 -10.37
N GLY A 77 10.76 12.53 -11.03
CA GLY A 77 12.05 12.09 -11.54
C GLY A 77 12.65 13.01 -12.61
N GLN A 78 13.89 12.72 -13.02
CA GLN A 78 14.59 13.47 -14.07
C GLN A 78 14.34 12.87 -15.46
N GLU A 79 14.37 13.71 -16.50
CA GLU A 79 14.30 13.24 -17.88
C GLU A 79 15.53 12.37 -18.20
N GLY A 80 15.29 11.15 -18.69
CA GLY A 80 16.32 10.13 -18.96
C GLY A 80 15.71 8.95 -19.71
N GLU A 81 16.48 7.86 -19.88
CA GLU A 81 15.96 6.62 -20.48
C GLU A 81 14.81 6.07 -19.62
N GLY A 82 13.59 6.22 -20.13
CA GLY A 82 12.36 5.75 -19.49
C GLY A 82 12.11 4.27 -19.73
N LEU A 83 11.02 3.75 -19.18
CA LEU A 83 10.59 2.38 -19.48
C LEU A 83 10.34 2.21 -20.99
N ASP A 84 11.12 1.31 -21.60
CA ASP A 84 10.98 0.95 -23.01
C ASP A 84 9.74 0.09 -23.27
N GLY A 85 9.14 0.30 -24.44
CA GLY A 85 8.00 -0.49 -24.91
C GLY A 85 6.65 -0.13 -24.27
N ARG A 86 5.58 -0.52 -24.96
CA ARG A 86 4.22 -0.38 -24.43
C ARG A 86 3.95 -1.57 -23.50
N GLN A 87 3.45 -1.32 -22.29
CA GLN A 87 3.14 -2.41 -21.38
C GLN A 87 2.10 -3.35 -22.02
N PRO A 88 2.27 -4.69 -21.90
CA PRO A 88 1.26 -5.64 -22.33
C PRO A 88 -0.10 -5.33 -21.67
N LEU A 89 -1.18 -5.40 -22.45
CA LEU A 89 -2.52 -5.05 -21.98
C LEU A 89 -2.93 -5.83 -20.72
N VAL A 90 -2.53 -7.09 -20.63
CA VAL A 90 -2.83 -7.95 -19.47
C VAL A 90 -2.18 -7.42 -18.18
N LEU A 91 -0.94 -6.94 -18.24
CA LEU A 91 -0.26 -6.39 -17.06
C LEU A 91 -0.83 -5.04 -16.65
N TRP A 92 -1.16 -4.21 -17.64
CA TRP A 92 -1.77 -2.91 -17.39
C TRP A 92 -3.16 -3.06 -16.75
N THR A 93 -3.99 -3.95 -17.30
CA THR A 93 -5.33 -4.21 -16.77
C THR A 93 -5.29 -4.85 -15.39
N SER A 94 -4.38 -5.78 -15.12
CA SER A 94 -4.25 -6.37 -13.79
C SER A 94 -3.79 -5.34 -12.75
N LEU A 95 -2.88 -4.44 -13.10
CA LEU A 95 -2.44 -3.33 -12.25
C LEU A 95 -3.61 -2.41 -11.89
N VAL A 96 -4.34 -1.94 -12.89
CA VAL A 96 -5.47 -1.02 -12.70
C VAL A 96 -6.62 -1.70 -11.94
N ALA A 97 -6.94 -2.95 -12.27
CA ALA A 97 -7.97 -3.71 -11.55
C ALA A 97 -7.61 -3.90 -10.08
N SER A 98 -6.36 -4.27 -9.78
CA SER A 98 -5.88 -4.42 -8.40
C SER A 98 -6.00 -3.10 -7.63
N ALA A 99 -5.59 -1.98 -8.23
CA ALA A 99 -5.72 -0.68 -7.61
C ALA A 99 -7.20 -0.30 -7.37
N ALA A 100 -8.08 -0.54 -8.34
CA ALA A 100 -9.50 -0.27 -8.20
C ALA A 100 -10.14 -1.10 -7.07
N ILE A 101 -9.82 -2.39 -6.99
CA ILE A 101 -10.26 -3.28 -5.91
C ILE A 101 -9.82 -2.70 -4.55
N MET A 102 -8.55 -2.28 -4.42
CA MET A 102 -8.04 -1.70 -3.18
C MET A 102 -8.75 -0.40 -2.79
N VAL A 103 -9.10 0.45 -3.76
CA VAL A 103 -9.88 1.69 -3.50
C VAL A 103 -11.30 1.35 -3.03
N ILE A 104 -11.97 0.40 -3.68
CA ILE A 104 -13.31 -0.05 -3.28
C ILE A 104 -13.27 -0.66 -1.87
N GLY A 105 -12.20 -1.41 -1.57
CA GLY A 105 -11.96 -2.00 -0.27
C GLY A 105 -11.89 -1.00 0.88
N VAL A 106 -11.58 0.28 0.64
CA VAL A 106 -11.54 1.31 1.70
C VAL A 106 -12.91 1.49 2.37
N ILE A 107 -14.01 1.23 1.66
CA ILE A 107 -15.36 1.52 2.15
C ILE A 107 -15.79 0.50 3.23
N ASN A 108 -15.52 -0.79 3.00
CA ASN A 108 -16.05 -1.88 3.85
C ASN A 108 -14.98 -2.91 4.23
N LEU A 109 -13.70 -2.67 3.95
CA LEU A 109 -12.59 -3.61 4.13
C LEU A 109 -12.87 -5.01 3.53
N PHE A 110 -13.65 -5.06 2.43
CA PHE A 110 -14.16 -6.30 1.83
C PHE A 110 -15.02 -7.18 2.76
N GLY A 111 -15.52 -6.63 3.88
CA GLY A 111 -16.30 -7.36 4.89
C GLY A 111 -15.47 -8.38 5.67
N VAL A 112 -14.14 -8.23 5.70
CA VAL A 112 -13.24 -9.22 6.33
C VAL A 112 -13.14 -9.06 7.85
N ASP A 113 -13.68 -7.99 8.43
CA ASP A 113 -13.57 -7.71 9.87
C ASP A 113 -14.17 -8.85 10.71
N ASP A 114 -15.39 -9.30 10.39
CA ASP A 114 -16.08 -10.35 11.16
C ASP A 114 -15.36 -11.70 11.09
N ILE A 115 -14.88 -12.08 9.90
CA ILE A 115 -14.14 -13.33 9.71
C ILE A 115 -12.75 -13.27 10.35
N ALA A 116 -12.10 -12.11 10.34
CA ALA A 116 -10.80 -11.91 10.98
C ALA A 116 -10.94 -11.98 12.51
N LEU A 117 -12.01 -11.39 13.07
CA LEU A 117 -12.32 -11.47 14.49
C LEU A 117 -12.63 -12.89 14.94
N ALA A 118 -13.46 -13.63 14.18
CA ALA A 118 -13.75 -15.03 14.46
C ALA A 118 -12.49 -15.90 14.44
N ALA A 119 -11.61 -15.68 13.45
CA ALA A 119 -10.32 -16.37 13.38
C ALA A 119 -9.42 -16.02 14.58
N ALA A 120 -9.32 -14.74 14.96
CA ALA A 120 -8.52 -14.31 16.10
C ALA A 120 -8.99 -14.94 17.42
N GLN A 121 -10.30 -15.01 17.66
CA GLN A 121 -10.87 -15.63 18.87
C GLN A 121 -10.57 -17.14 18.94
N SER A 122 -10.53 -17.84 17.81
CA SER A 122 -10.21 -19.26 17.76
C SER A 122 -8.77 -19.59 18.16
N LEU A 123 -7.85 -18.62 18.10
CA LEU A 123 -6.45 -18.79 18.49
C LEU A 123 -6.20 -18.59 19.99
N VAL A 124 -7.17 -18.02 20.70
CA VAL A 124 -7.07 -17.70 22.14
C VAL A 124 -7.86 -18.70 23.00
N ASN A 125 -8.69 -19.55 22.37
CA ASN A 125 -9.39 -20.68 23.00
C ASN A 125 -8.58 -21.97 22.87
#